data_AF-W2GE25-F1
#
_entry.id   AF-W2GE25-F1
#
_cell.length_a   1.000
_cell.length_b   1.000
_cell.length_c   1.000
_cell.angle_alpha   90.00
_cell.angle_beta   90.00
_cell.angle_gamma   90.00
#
_symmetry.space_group_name_H-M   'P 1'
#
loop_
_entity.id
_entity.type
_entity.pdbx_description
1 polymer ?
#
loop_
_entity_poly.entity_id
_entity_poly.type
_entity_poly.pdbx_seq_one_letter_code
_entity_poly.pdbx_strand_id
1 'polypeptide(L)'
;MDKKYDSCSYKARRTFLGGEFEVRVFEVDDAGVAAVVFQISQDHGPPLKFSRVFSRAELNKAGIERTLEGHVALVDSLELVEDAYFTGNDAVTAGLNMLEAYQLSSTLPGISFPSPIVSHQAALSYFSRAPVGLSTWNNSRVPEEENLLVNLVVKGLTELCREKPPGLQAVKWLGNWFLDHNPAQPKVEVDD
;
A
#
# COMPACT_ATOMS: atom_id res chain seq x y z
N MET A 1 1.85 25.33 23.69
CA MET A 1 1.74 24.81 22.32
C MET A 1 2.17 25.93 21.39
N ASP A 2 3.26 25.74 20.67
CA ASP A 2 3.81 26.77 19.77
C ASP A 2 2.86 27.04 18.60
N LYS A 3 2.61 28.34 18.35
CA LYS A 3 1.76 28.87 17.26
C LYS A 3 2.28 28.57 15.84
N LYS A 4 3.35 27.79 15.68
CA LYS A 4 3.99 27.49 14.39
C LYS A 4 3.33 26.35 13.61
N TYR A 5 2.35 25.66 14.19
CA TYR A 5 1.71 24.50 13.56
C TYR A 5 0.30 24.75 12.98
N ASP A 6 -0.17 26.00 12.90
CA ASP A 6 -1.62 26.26 12.95
C ASP A 6 -2.26 27.00 11.76
N SER A 7 -1.59 27.17 10.62
CA SER A 7 -2.26 27.74 9.44
C SER A 7 -2.06 26.88 8.22
N CYS A 8 -3.16 26.30 7.74
CA CYS A 8 -3.30 25.76 6.39
C CYS A 8 -2.71 26.77 5.38
N SER A 9 -1.60 26.42 4.74
CA SER A 9 -0.87 27.27 3.78
C SER A 9 -1.69 27.51 2.50
N TYR A 10 -2.43 26.50 2.05
CA TYR A 10 -3.27 26.60 0.86
C TYR A 10 -4.47 25.64 0.94
N LYS A 11 -5.58 26.04 0.33
CA LYS A 11 -6.83 25.28 0.33
C LYS A 11 -7.49 25.34 -1.04
N ALA A 12 -7.97 24.20 -1.54
CA ALA A 12 -8.67 24.11 -2.81
C ALA A 12 -9.75 23.03 -2.78
N ARG A 13 -10.69 23.09 -3.72
CA ARG A 13 -11.61 21.99 -4.01
C ARG A 13 -11.13 21.24 -5.23
N ARG A 14 -11.10 19.90 -5.16
CA ARG A 14 -10.72 19.03 -6.26
C ARG A 14 -11.68 17.85 -6.35
N THR A 15 -11.79 17.28 -7.53
CA THR A 15 -12.60 16.09 -7.77
C THR A 15 -11.64 14.92 -7.96
N PHE A 16 -11.80 13.88 -7.14
CA PHE A 16 -11.06 12.62 -7.29
C PHE A 16 -12.06 11.50 -7.51
N LEU A 17 -11.87 10.71 -8.57
CA LEU A 17 -12.73 9.56 -8.88
C LEU A 17 -14.24 9.91 -8.90
N GLY A 18 -14.58 11.12 -9.36
CA GLY A 18 -15.95 11.63 -9.42
C GLY A 18 -16.51 12.21 -8.11
N GLY A 19 -15.81 12.04 -6.98
CA GLY A 19 -16.19 12.64 -5.69
C GLY A 19 -15.56 14.02 -5.47
N GLU A 20 -16.27 14.93 -4.81
CA GLU A 20 -15.73 16.24 -4.43
C GLU A 20 -14.98 16.18 -3.10
N PHE A 21 -13.79 16.77 -3.07
CA PHE A 21 -12.92 16.83 -1.91
C PHE A 21 -12.38 18.23 -1.67
N GLU A 22 -12.16 18.53 -0.40
CA GLU A 22 -11.44 19.70 0.07
C GLU A 22 -10.00 19.30 0.35
N VAL A 23 -9.07 19.88 -0.40
CA VAL A 23 -7.64 19.72 -0.21
C VAL A 23 -7.13 20.85 0.68
N ARG A 24 -6.37 20.48 1.71
CA ARG A 24 -5.66 21.40 2.59
C ARG A 24 -4.18 21.06 2.57
N VAL A 25 -3.36 22.08 2.39
CA VAL A 25 -1.91 21.97 2.32
C VAL A 25 -1.33 22.65 3.55
N PHE A 26 -0.39 21.98 4.19
CA PHE A 26 0.29 22.44 5.39
C PHE A 26 1.79 22.32 5.14
N GLU A 27 2.52 23.41 5.33
CA GLU A 27 3.97 23.32 5.40
C GLU A 27 4.38 22.60 6.68
N VAL A 28 5.27 21.62 6.53
CA VAL A 28 5.85 20.91 7.67
C VAL A 28 7.32 21.30 7.74
N ASP A 29 7.68 21.97 8.84
CA ASP A 29 9.05 22.36 9.16
C ASP A 29 9.99 21.17 8.93
N ASP A 30 11.10 21.42 8.23
CA ASP A 30 12.16 20.48 7.85
C ASP A 30 11.76 19.16 7.13
N ALA A 31 10.48 18.80 7.11
CA ALA A 31 9.99 17.57 6.51
C ALA A 31 9.51 17.77 5.07
N GLY A 32 8.83 18.89 4.76
CA GLY A 32 8.27 19.11 3.42
C GLY A 32 6.90 19.80 3.45
N VAL A 33 5.94 19.21 2.75
CA VAL A 33 4.56 19.70 2.66
C VAL A 33 3.60 18.53 2.88
N ALA A 34 2.63 18.69 3.77
CA ALA A 34 1.55 17.74 3.98
C ALA A 34 0.30 18.17 3.22
N ALA A 35 -0.24 17.28 2.39
CA ALA A 35 -1.56 17.43 1.80
C ALA A 35 -2.56 16.54 2.56
N VAL A 36 -3.71 17.09 2.92
CA VAL A 36 -4.82 16.37 3.54
C VAL A 36 -6.07 16.65 2.74
N VAL A 37 -6.78 15.59 2.36
CA VAL A 37 -7.93 15.62 1.47
C VAL A 37 -9.13 15.07 2.23
N PHE A 38 -10.21 15.85 2.31
CA PHE A 38 -11.44 15.51 3.02
C PHE A 38 -12.60 15.46 2.03
N GLN A 39 -13.40 14.40 2.06
CA GLN A 39 -14.59 14.31 1.22
C GLN A 39 -15.62 15.37 1.62
N ILE A 40 -16.14 16.12 0.64
CA ILE A 40 -17.14 17.18 0.85
C ILE A 40 -18.56 16.59 0.80
N SER A 41 -18.81 15.63 -0.09
CA SER A 41 -20.13 15.04 -0.26
C SER A 41 -20.42 13.96 0.77
N GLN A 42 -21.58 14.05 1.42
CA GLN A 42 -22.14 13.05 2.33
C GLN A 42 -23.34 12.39 1.67
N ASP A 43 -23.13 11.21 1.10
CA ASP A 43 -24.19 10.20 1.03
C ASP A 43 -23.65 8.97 1.78
N HIS A 44 -24.13 8.82 3.03
CA HIS A 44 -23.93 7.68 3.93
C HIS A 44 -22.47 7.29 4.29
N GLY A 45 -22.04 7.66 5.51
CA GLY A 45 -20.82 7.12 6.15
C GLY A 45 -19.95 8.17 6.83
N PRO A 46 -18.89 7.77 7.56
CA PRO A 46 -17.87 8.70 8.03
C PRO A 46 -17.16 9.33 6.82
N PRO A 47 -16.79 10.62 6.89
CA PRO A 47 -16.15 11.31 5.77
C PRO A 47 -14.78 10.69 5.48
N LEU A 48 -14.53 10.37 4.21
CA LEU A 48 -13.23 9.85 3.79
C LEU A 48 -12.15 10.92 3.95
N LYS A 49 -10.98 10.47 4.40
CA LYS A 49 -9.80 11.30 4.61
C LYS A 49 -8.57 10.61 4.05
N PHE A 50 -7.86 11.32 3.18
CA PHE A 50 -6.55 10.90 2.69
C PHE A 50 -5.50 11.92 3.10
N SER A 51 -4.29 11.47 3.39
CA SER A 51 -3.20 12.37 3.69
C SER A 51 -1.88 11.82 3.20
N ARG A 52 -1.02 12.71 2.71
CA ARG A 52 0.35 12.38 2.35
C ARG A 52 1.28 13.53 2.69
N VAL A 53 2.46 13.18 3.18
CA VAL A 53 3.59 14.10 3.33
C VAL A 53 4.50 13.92 2.13
N PHE A 54 4.76 15.02 1.42
CA PHE A 54 5.75 15.09 0.36
C PHE A 54 7.03 15.67 0.94
N SER A 55 8.11 14.90 0.85
CA SER A 55 9.40 15.31 1.41
C SER A 55 10.00 16.49 0.66
N ARG A 56 10.88 17.26 1.31
CA ARG A 56 11.64 18.33 0.64
C ARG A 56 12.40 17.82 -0.60
N ALA A 57 12.94 16.61 -0.54
CA ALA A 57 13.67 16.01 -1.67
C ALA A 57 12.75 15.69 -2.86
N GLU A 58 11.55 15.17 -2.60
CA GLU A 58 10.52 14.95 -3.62
C GLU A 58 10.06 16.27 -4.24
N LEU A 59 9.72 17.26 -3.42
CA LEU A 59 9.28 18.58 -3.88
C LEU A 59 10.33 19.27 -4.75
N ASN A 60 11.61 19.24 -4.33
CA ASN A 60 12.70 19.81 -5.12
C ASN A 60 12.88 19.12 -6.47
N LYS A 61 12.76 17.79 -6.53
CA LYS A 61 12.82 17.03 -7.80
C LYS A 61 11.65 17.34 -8.72
N ALA A 62 10.48 17.57 -8.13
CA ALA A 62 9.26 17.95 -8.83
C ALA A 62 9.21 19.45 -9.22
N GLY A 63 10.21 20.25 -8.82
CA GLY A 63 10.22 21.69 -9.06
C GLY A 63 9.17 22.46 -8.26
N ILE A 64 8.69 21.89 -7.14
CA ILE A 64 7.71 22.51 -6.26
C ILE A 64 8.41 23.28 -5.16
N GLU A 65 8.26 24.60 -5.20
CA GLU A 65 8.70 25.50 -4.15
C GLU A 65 7.60 25.70 -3.08
N ARG A 66 7.99 26.13 -1.88
CA ARG A 66 7.05 26.48 -0.79
C ARG A 66 6.47 27.88 -1.01
N THR A 67 5.87 28.09 -2.17
CA THR A 67 5.20 29.33 -2.60
C THR A 67 3.73 29.04 -2.88
N LEU A 68 2.91 30.08 -3.05
CA LEU A 68 1.52 29.89 -3.43
C LEU A 68 1.40 29.15 -4.77
N GLU A 69 2.21 29.54 -5.76
CA GLU A 69 2.28 28.90 -7.07
C GLU A 69 2.69 27.43 -6.96
N GLY A 70 3.67 27.12 -6.11
CA GLY A 70 4.08 25.73 -5.85
C GLY A 70 2.99 24.92 -5.16
N HIS A 71 2.26 25.49 -4.20
CA HIS A 71 1.12 24.82 -3.58
C HIS A 71 -0.03 24.57 -4.56
N VAL A 72 -0.34 25.53 -5.45
CA VAL A 72 -1.33 25.36 -6.51
C VAL A 72 -0.92 24.23 -7.44
N ALA A 73 0.33 24.25 -7.93
CA ALA A 73 0.87 23.21 -8.81
C ALA A 73 0.86 21.82 -8.16
N LEU A 74 1.22 21.73 -6.87
CA LEU A 74 1.11 20.48 -6.12
C LEU A 74 -0.34 19.99 -6.08
N VAL A 75 -1.29 20.84 -5.68
CA VAL A 75 -2.70 20.46 -5.57
C VAL A 75 -3.32 20.07 -6.92
N ASP A 76 -2.94 20.73 -8.01
CA ASP A 76 -3.38 20.38 -9.37
C ASP A 76 -2.86 19.04 -9.85
N SER A 77 -1.72 18.60 -9.31
CA SER A 77 -1.12 17.31 -9.65
C SER A 77 -1.61 16.13 -8.81
N LEU A 78 -2.35 16.40 -7.72
CA LEU A 78 -2.78 15.35 -6.79
C LEU A 78 -3.73 14.37 -7.48
N GLU A 79 -3.67 13.12 -7.06
CA GLU A 79 -4.57 12.06 -7.49
C GLU A 79 -4.76 11.02 -6.39
N LEU A 80 -5.83 10.24 -6.49
CA LEU A 80 -6.00 9.03 -5.70
C LEU A 80 -5.58 7.84 -6.54
N VAL A 81 -4.58 7.10 -6.08
CA VAL A 81 -4.08 5.88 -6.73
C VAL A 81 -4.48 4.67 -5.90
N GLU A 82 -4.89 3.61 -6.58
CA GLU A 82 -5.15 2.31 -5.93
C GLU A 82 -3.82 1.67 -5.51
N ASP A 83 -3.83 1.03 -4.33
CA ASP A 83 -2.67 0.32 -3.82
C ASP A 83 -2.34 -0.92 -4.67
N ALA A 84 -1.05 -1.17 -4.88
CA ALA A 84 -0.58 -2.27 -5.72
C ALA A 84 -0.92 -3.67 -5.16
N TYR A 85 -1.08 -3.78 -3.84
CA TYR A 85 -1.24 -5.04 -3.12
C TYR A 85 -2.59 -5.18 -2.43
N PHE A 86 -3.34 -4.09 -2.22
CA PHE A 86 -4.68 -4.07 -1.65
C PHE A 86 -5.65 -3.31 -2.55
N THR A 87 -6.50 -4.05 -3.26
CA THR A 87 -7.40 -3.48 -4.27
C THR A 87 -8.74 -3.04 -3.68
N GLY A 88 -9.49 -2.24 -4.42
CA GLY A 88 -10.84 -1.84 -4.06
C GLY A 88 -11.78 -3.04 -3.89
N ASN A 89 -11.57 -4.11 -4.67
CA ASN A 89 -12.29 -5.37 -4.50
C ASN A 89 -11.93 -6.04 -3.16
N ASP A 90 -10.65 -6.06 -2.79
CA ASP A 90 -10.20 -6.59 -1.50
C ASP A 90 -10.84 -5.85 -0.33
N ALA A 91 -10.93 -4.52 -0.43
CA ALA A 91 -11.62 -3.69 0.56
C ALA A 91 -13.12 -4.02 0.64
N VAL A 92 -13.81 -4.16 -0.49
CA VAL A 92 -15.24 -4.52 -0.51
C VAL A 92 -15.48 -5.91 0.06
N THR A 93 -14.65 -6.90 -0.27
CA THR A 93 -14.73 -8.26 0.29
C THR A 93 -14.54 -8.25 1.81
N ALA A 94 -13.77 -7.29 2.33
CA ALA A 94 -13.60 -7.07 3.76
C ALA A 94 -14.75 -6.33 4.45
N GLY A 95 -15.78 -5.91 3.71
CA GLY A 95 -16.86 -5.06 4.23
C GLY A 95 -16.44 -3.60 4.46
N LEU A 96 -15.35 -3.16 3.82
CA LEU A 96 -14.85 -1.78 3.88
C LEU A 96 -15.33 -0.97 2.68
N ASN A 97 -15.16 0.35 2.74
CA ASN A 97 -15.34 1.21 1.58
C ASN A 97 -14.25 0.89 0.54
N MET A 98 -14.62 0.78 -0.74
CA MET A 98 -13.68 0.55 -1.85
C MET A 98 -12.50 1.54 -1.84
N LEU A 99 -12.75 2.79 -1.43
CA LEU A 99 -11.74 3.85 -1.39
C LEU A 99 -10.72 3.69 -0.25
N GLU A 100 -10.89 2.74 0.68
CA GLU A 100 -9.85 2.36 1.65
C GLU A 100 -8.62 1.73 0.98
N ALA A 101 -8.76 1.25 -0.26
CA ALA A 101 -7.67 0.75 -1.08
C ALA A 101 -6.89 1.87 -1.80
N TYR A 102 -7.27 3.14 -1.63
CA TYR A 102 -6.70 4.26 -2.36
C TYR A 102 -5.82 5.13 -1.46
N GLN A 103 -4.76 5.68 -2.04
CA GLN A 103 -3.82 6.56 -1.37
C GLN A 103 -3.64 7.85 -2.17
N LEU A 104 -3.38 8.95 -1.46
CA LEU A 104 -3.07 10.22 -2.09
C LEU A 104 -1.68 10.17 -2.72
N SER A 105 -1.59 10.51 -4.01
CA SER A 105 -0.35 10.64 -4.76
C SER A 105 -0.30 11.96 -5.54
N SER A 106 0.76 12.15 -6.32
CA SER A 106 0.92 13.25 -7.26
C SER A 106 1.51 12.71 -8.56
N THR A 107 1.04 13.26 -9.67
CA THR A 107 1.51 12.97 -11.03
C THR A 107 2.83 13.67 -11.38
N LEU A 108 3.38 14.49 -10.48
CA LEU A 108 4.61 15.24 -10.74
C LEU A 108 5.83 14.31 -10.86
N PRO A 109 6.76 14.61 -11.79
CA PRO A 109 7.97 13.82 -11.94
C PRO A 109 8.84 13.91 -10.68
N GLY A 110 9.41 12.76 -10.27
CA GLY A 110 10.30 12.70 -9.12
C GLY A 110 9.61 12.56 -7.76
N ILE A 111 8.28 12.61 -7.71
CA ILE A 111 7.49 12.16 -6.56
C ILE A 111 7.44 10.62 -6.57
N SER A 112 7.70 9.97 -5.43
CA SER A 112 7.61 8.51 -5.37
C SER A 112 6.15 8.06 -5.35
N PHE A 113 5.89 6.80 -5.71
CA PHE A 113 4.59 6.22 -5.38
C PHE A 113 4.43 6.08 -3.86
N PRO A 114 3.18 6.13 -3.34
CA PRO A 114 2.92 5.82 -1.93
C PRO A 114 3.49 4.45 -1.56
N SER A 115 3.91 4.32 -0.30
CA SER A 115 4.26 2.99 0.22
C SER A 115 3.02 2.13 0.35
N PRO A 116 3.13 0.81 0.16
CA PRO A 116 2.01 -0.11 0.27
C PRO A 116 1.22 0.04 1.57
N ILE A 117 -0.09 -0.15 1.50
CA ILE A 117 -0.98 -0.20 2.66
C ILE A 117 -0.62 -1.42 3.50
N VAL A 118 -0.14 -1.18 4.73
CA VAL A 118 0.16 -2.22 5.70
C VAL A 118 -0.94 -2.25 6.76
N SER A 119 -2.03 -2.97 6.46
CA SER A 119 -3.14 -3.22 7.39
C SER A 119 -3.39 -4.71 7.55
N HIS A 120 -4.12 -5.10 8.60
CA HIS A 120 -4.50 -6.50 8.79
C HIS A 120 -5.26 -7.05 7.57
N GLN A 121 -6.19 -6.26 7.05
CA GLN A 121 -6.99 -6.66 5.90
C GLN A 121 -6.16 -6.75 4.63
N ALA A 122 -5.28 -5.78 4.38
CA ALA A 122 -4.36 -5.81 3.24
C ALA A 122 -3.46 -7.05 3.28
N ALA A 123 -2.95 -7.41 4.47
CA ALA A 123 -2.15 -8.62 4.64
C ALA A 123 -2.96 -9.89 4.32
N LEU A 124 -4.17 -10.03 4.85
CA LEU A 124 -5.03 -11.19 4.58
C LEU A 124 -5.35 -11.33 3.09
N SER A 125 -5.76 -10.24 2.45
CA SER A 125 -6.04 -10.21 1.01
C SER A 125 -4.82 -10.57 0.18
N TYR A 126 -3.63 -10.08 0.56
CA TYR A 126 -2.38 -10.48 -0.08
C TYR A 126 -2.13 -11.98 0.08
N PHE A 127 -2.20 -12.52 1.30
CA PHE A 127 -2.00 -13.97 1.54
C PHE A 127 -2.95 -14.85 0.72
N SER A 128 -4.22 -14.44 0.58
CA SER A 128 -5.23 -15.22 -0.14
C SER A 128 -5.07 -15.18 -1.66
N ARG A 129 -4.36 -14.21 -2.23
CA ARG A 129 -4.28 -14.02 -3.69
C ARG A 129 -2.86 -14.07 -4.25
N ALA A 130 -1.84 -13.94 -3.41
CA ALA A 130 -0.45 -13.96 -3.82
C ALA A 130 -0.11 -15.35 -4.36
N PRO A 131 0.25 -15.48 -5.65
CA PRO A 131 0.64 -16.76 -6.21
C PRO A 131 2.00 -17.19 -5.69
N VAL A 132 2.21 -18.49 -5.62
CA VAL A 132 3.51 -19.14 -5.41
C VAL A 132 3.77 -20.06 -6.61
N GLY A 133 4.99 -20.03 -7.15
CA GLY A 133 5.39 -20.87 -8.28
C GLY A 133 5.52 -20.15 -9.63
N LEU A 134 6.07 -20.86 -10.61
CA LEU A 134 6.36 -20.34 -11.96
C LEU A 134 5.13 -20.19 -12.87
N SER A 135 3.95 -20.66 -12.44
CA SER A 135 2.70 -20.63 -13.23
C SER A 135 2.19 -19.23 -13.54
N THR A 136 2.77 -18.17 -12.94
CA THR A 136 2.41 -16.78 -13.22
C THR A 136 2.95 -16.25 -14.56
N TRP A 137 3.78 -16.99 -15.29
CA TRP A 137 4.33 -16.54 -16.57
C TRP A 137 3.46 -16.90 -17.79
N ASN A 138 2.54 -17.87 -17.68
CA ASN A 138 1.65 -18.21 -18.79
C ASN A 138 0.37 -17.37 -18.73
N ASN A 139 -0.05 -16.87 -19.90
CA ASN A 139 -1.09 -15.84 -20.12
C ASN A 139 -2.53 -16.16 -19.59
N SER A 140 -2.74 -17.27 -18.86
CA SER A 140 -3.99 -17.55 -18.15
C SER A 140 -3.86 -17.07 -16.69
N ARG A 141 -4.35 -15.86 -16.43
CA ARG A 141 -4.20 -15.12 -15.16
C ARG A 141 -5.08 -15.65 -14.01
N VAL A 142 -5.09 -16.95 -13.74
CA VAL A 142 -5.69 -17.51 -12.52
C VAL A 142 -4.72 -18.50 -11.90
N PRO A 143 -4.07 -18.17 -10.78
CA PRO A 143 -3.33 -19.15 -10.01
C PRO A 143 -4.28 -20.29 -9.61
N GLU A 144 -3.87 -21.54 -9.81
CA GLU A 144 -4.57 -22.67 -9.21
C GLU A 144 -4.63 -22.46 -7.69
N GLU A 145 -5.74 -22.79 -7.04
CA GLU A 145 -5.93 -22.51 -5.60
C GLU A 145 -4.78 -23.08 -4.76
N GLU A 146 -4.25 -24.25 -5.10
CA GLU A 146 -3.12 -24.88 -4.41
C GLU A 146 -1.80 -24.07 -4.49
N ASN A 147 -1.68 -23.20 -5.49
CA ASN A 147 -0.51 -22.35 -5.75
C ASN A 147 -0.67 -20.95 -5.16
N LEU A 148 -1.39 -20.82 -4.04
CA LEU A 148 -1.53 -19.58 -3.28
C LEU A 148 -0.62 -19.58 -2.05
N LEU A 149 -0.08 -18.41 -1.70
CA LEU A 149 0.82 -18.22 -0.57
C LEU A 149 0.20 -18.71 0.74
N VAL A 150 -1.08 -18.43 0.98
CA VAL A 150 -1.79 -18.90 2.17
C VAL A 150 -1.73 -20.42 2.31
N ASN A 151 -1.89 -21.17 1.22
CA ASN A 151 -1.92 -22.63 1.26
C ASN A 151 -0.55 -23.21 1.55
N LEU A 152 0.51 -22.63 0.97
CA LEU A 152 1.88 -23.01 1.30
C LEU A 152 2.20 -22.75 2.78
N VAL A 153 1.83 -21.56 3.29
CA VAL A 153 2.04 -21.18 4.69
C VAL A 153 1.29 -22.10 5.65
N VAL A 154 0.00 -22.36 5.38
CA VAL A 154 -0.82 -23.28 6.19
C VAL A 154 -0.22 -24.68 6.20
N LYS A 155 0.25 -25.18 5.05
CA LYS A 155 0.90 -26.49 4.95
C LYS A 155 2.18 -26.54 5.79
N GLY A 156 3.07 -25.56 5.65
CA GLY A 156 4.31 -25.50 6.43
C GLY A 156 4.06 -25.42 7.94
N LEU A 157 3.08 -24.62 8.37
CA LEU A 157 2.66 -24.56 9.78
C LEU A 157 2.04 -25.86 10.28
N THR A 158 1.30 -26.57 9.43
CA THR A 158 0.74 -27.89 9.76
C THR A 158 1.85 -28.92 9.96
N GLU A 159 2.86 -28.92 9.09
CA GLU A 159 4.03 -29.79 9.23
C GLU A 159 4.86 -29.44 10.47
N LEU A 160 5.03 -28.15 10.78
CA LEU A 160 5.69 -27.71 12.00
C LEU A 160 4.96 -28.23 13.26
N CYS A 161 3.62 -28.18 13.26
CA CYS A 161 2.80 -28.73 14.34
C CYS A 161 2.91 -30.26 14.47
N ARG A 162 3.32 -30.96 13.41
CA ARG A 162 3.57 -32.41 13.44
C ARG A 162 4.94 -32.71 14.03
N GLU A 163 5.99 -32.03 13.57
CA GLU A 163 7.38 -32.25 14.01
C GLU A 163 7.67 -31.68 15.40
N LYS A 164 7.02 -30.56 15.76
CA LYS A 164 7.16 -29.86 17.05
C LYS A 164 8.63 -29.64 17.50
N PRO A 165 9.50 -29.06 16.65
CA PRO A 165 10.87 -28.78 17.06
C PRO A 165 10.89 -27.77 18.23
N PRO A 166 11.83 -27.88 19.19
CA PRO A 166 11.85 -27.01 20.35
C PRO A 166 12.40 -25.60 20.03
N GLY A 167 11.74 -24.56 20.56
CA GLY A 167 12.26 -23.19 20.58
C GLY A 167 12.66 -22.64 19.22
N LEU A 168 13.84 -22.03 19.11
CA LEU A 168 14.35 -21.44 17.86
C LEU A 168 14.56 -22.46 16.73
N GLN A 169 14.64 -23.76 17.03
CA GLN A 169 14.71 -24.79 16.00
C GLN A 169 13.40 -24.89 15.21
N ALA A 170 12.26 -24.51 15.79
CA ALA A 170 10.99 -24.45 15.07
C ALA A 170 11.05 -23.48 13.88
N VAL A 171 11.66 -22.30 14.10
CA VAL A 171 11.79 -21.28 13.06
C VAL A 171 12.77 -21.72 11.97
N LYS A 172 13.93 -22.29 12.36
CA LYS A 172 14.91 -22.82 11.40
C LYS A 172 14.34 -23.95 10.56
N TRP A 173 13.66 -24.89 11.23
CA TRP A 173 13.01 -26.02 10.59
C TRP A 173 11.94 -25.53 9.59
N LEU A 174 11.07 -24.61 10.00
CA LEU A 174 10.03 -24.07 9.13
C LEU A 174 10.62 -23.29 7.94
N GLY A 175 11.68 -22.52 8.17
CA GLY A 175 12.40 -21.81 7.11
C GLY A 175 12.98 -22.77 6.08
N ASN A 176 13.67 -23.83 6.52
CA ASN A 176 14.18 -24.86 5.63
C ASN A 176 13.05 -25.59 4.90
N TRP A 177 11.97 -25.90 5.60
CA TRP A 177 10.80 -26.53 4.99
C TRP A 177 10.24 -25.67 3.85
N PHE A 178 10.11 -24.35 4.05
CA PHE A 178 9.67 -23.44 2.98
C PHE A 178 10.65 -23.36 1.82
N LEU A 179 11.96 -23.42 2.06
CA LEU A 179 12.96 -23.46 1.00
C LEU A 179 12.84 -24.76 0.18
N ASP A 180 12.71 -25.90 0.84
CA ASP A 180 12.62 -27.23 0.21
C ASP A 180 11.29 -27.45 -0.54
N HIS A 181 10.25 -26.70 -0.16
CA HIS A 181 8.90 -26.79 -0.73
C HIS A 181 8.49 -25.52 -1.49
N ASN A 182 9.44 -24.66 -1.86
CA ASN A 182 9.15 -23.45 -2.63
C ASN A 182 8.81 -23.82 -4.09
N PRO A 183 7.56 -23.67 -4.55
CA PRO A 183 7.19 -24.03 -5.92
C PRO A 183 7.80 -23.09 -6.97
N ALA A 184 8.38 -21.96 -6.57
CA ALA A 184 9.00 -20.99 -7.47
C ALA A 184 10.48 -21.29 -7.77
N GLN A 185 11.10 -22.23 -7.06
CA GLN A 185 12.50 -22.58 -7.28
C GLN A 185 12.67 -24.08 -7.56
N PRO A 186 13.44 -24.45 -8.59
CA PRO A 186 13.82 -25.85 -8.78
C PRO A 186 14.67 -26.30 -7.59
N LYS A 187 14.51 -27.56 -7.21
CA LYS A 187 15.41 -28.19 -6.24
C LYS A 187 16.78 -28.32 -6.89
N VAL A 188 17.78 -27.69 -6.29
CA VAL A 188 19.17 -27.85 -6.72
C VAL A 188 19.73 -29.05 -6.00
N GLU A 189 19.81 -30.18 -6.70
CA GLU A 189 20.62 -31.32 -6.25
C GLU A 189 22.08 -31.00 -6.56
N VAL A 190 22.95 -31.06 -5.55
CA VAL A 190 24.39 -30.98 -5.76
C VAL A 190 24.83 -32.41 -6.04
N ASP A 191 25.20 -32.70 -7.29
CA ASP A 191 25.80 -33.99 -7.64
C ASP A 191 27.12 -34.15 -6.84
N ASP A 192 27.18 -35.18 -6.00
CA ASP A 192 28.39 -35.62 -5.27
C ASP A 192 29.43 -36.28 -6.20
#